data_AF-A0A8J6BMH6-F1
#
_entry.id   AF-A0A8J6BMH6-F1
#
_cell.length_a   1.000
_cell.length_b   1.000
_cell.length_c   1.000
_cell.angle_alpha   90.00
_cell.angle_beta   90.00
_cell.angle_gamma   90.00
#
_symmetry.space_group_name_H-M   'P 1'
#
loop_
_entity.id
_entity.type
_entity.pdbx_description
1 polymer ?
#
loop_
_entity_poly.entity_id
_entity_poly.type
_entity_poly.pdbx_seq_one_letter_code
_entity_poly.pdbx_strand_id
1 'polypeptide(L)'
;RPLPHIRNGTRGFEATGNPVYARDLLIFPEHKEQCEIVFGMLLGETIILDNLDAANNYRRQLVQFSHCPTLLTRNGNRIRSNGKFGGLQNKAPTISQLKGMVFGAPLPSEFSTVSGEIDLLQQYRDAVNRSQTVSEQLMQQIKNTESPNMKQKKKEFDQQEKSLQEIEMKLGMYSAIDFV
;
A
#
# COMPACT_ATOMS: atom_id res chain seq x y z
N ARG A 1 5.45 23.58 -10.59
CA ARG A 1 5.39 24.89 -11.28
C ARG A 1 4.44 25.80 -10.50
N PRO A 2 4.80 27.06 -10.19
CA PRO A 2 3.91 27.98 -9.47
C PRO A 2 2.70 28.37 -10.33
N LEU A 3 1.61 28.78 -9.68
CA LEU A 3 0.41 29.27 -10.36
C LEU A 3 0.71 30.55 -11.16
N PRO A 4 -0.02 30.85 -12.26
CA PRO A 4 0.31 31.95 -13.17
C PRO A 4 0.28 33.35 -12.54
N HIS A 5 -0.48 33.53 -11.46
CA HIS A 5 -0.53 34.79 -10.71
C HIS A 5 0.67 34.97 -9.76
N ILE A 6 1.53 33.95 -9.60
CA ILE A 6 2.75 33.98 -8.80
C ILE A 6 3.93 33.98 -9.77
N ARG A 7 4.65 35.12 -9.86
CA ARG A 7 5.82 35.28 -10.73
C ARG A 7 7.02 35.69 -9.90
N ASN A 8 8.13 34.97 -10.03
CA ASN A 8 9.39 35.24 -9.33
C ASN A 8 9.23 35.41 -7.81
N GLY A 9 8.41 34.54 -7.19
CA GLY A 9 8.11 34.60 -5.75
C GLY A 9 7.16 35.73 -5.33
N THR A 10 6.79 36.63 -6.25
CA THR A 10 5.87 37.75 -5.99
C THR A 10 4.48 37.44 -6.54
N ARG A 11 3.44 37.75 -5.75
CA ARG A 11 2.04 37.63 -6.20
C ARG A 11 1.71 38.83 -7.07
N GLY A 12 1.41 38.61 -8.36
CA GLY A 12 0.95 39.66 -9.28
C GLY A 12 -0.41 40.24 -8.89
N PHE A 13 -1.21 39.44 -8.18
CA PHE A 13 -2.40 39.89 -7.45
C PHE A 13 -2.79 38.88 -6.37
N GLU A 14 -3.67 39.30 -5.46
CA GLU A 14 -4.26 38.42 -4.46
C GLU A 14 -5.45 37.66 -5.07
N ALA A 15 -5.26 36.36 -5.26
CA ALA A 15 -6.29 35.50 -5.84
C ALA A 15 -7.25 34.98 -4.76
N THR A 16 -8.55 35.13 -5.01
CA THR A 16 -9.61 34.57 -4.16
C THR A 16 -10.04 33.18 -4.66
N GLY A 17 -10.75 32.43 -3.81
CA GLY A 17 -11.33 31.14 -4.19
C GLY A 17 -10.33 29.99 -4.31
N ASN A 18 -9.20 30.07 -3.58
CA ASN A 18 -8.22 29.00 -3.41
C ASN A 18 -7.81 28.32 -4.73
N PRO A 19 -7.18 29.06 -5.66
CA PRO A 19 -6.78 28.52 -6.95
C PRO A 19 -5.74 27.41 -6.76
N VAL A 20 -5.94 26.28 -7.45
CA VAL A 20 -5.04 25.13 -7.45
C VAL A 20 -5.03 24.47 -8.82
N TYR A 21 -3.92 23.88 -9.25
CA TYR A 21 -3.93 23.12 -10.50
C TYR A 21 -4.76 21.84 -10.35
N ALA A 22 -5.57 21.53 -11.36
CA ALA A 22 -6.44 20.35 -11.34
C ALA A 22 -5.65 19.03 -11.19
N ARG A 23 -4.49 18.95 -11.86
CA ARG A 23 -3.60 17.77 -11.79
C ARG A 23 -3.00 17.53 -10.40
N ASP A 24 -2.82 18.59 -9.61
CA ASP A 24 -2.22 18.50 -8.27
C ASP A 24 -3.20 17.89 -7.25
N LEU A 25 -4.48 17.72 -7.64
CA LEU A 25 -5.51 17.08 -6.82
C LEU A 25 -5.68 15.58 -7.15
N LEU A 26 -5.01 15.07 -8.18
CA LEU A 26 -5.07 13.66 -8.53
C LEU A 26 -4.06 12.85 -7.71
N ILE A 27 -4.51 11.70 -7.22
CA ILE A 27 -3.68 10.75 -6.48
C ILE A 27 -3.63 9.45 -7.31
N PHE A 28 -2.43 9.05 -7.70
CA PHE A 28 -2.21 7.81 -8.46
C PHE A 28 -1.51 6.77 -7.57
N PRO A 29 -2.25 5.79 -7.03
CA PRO A 29 -1.66 4.75 -6.18
C PRO A 29 -0.76 3.80 -6.97
N GLU A 30 -1.09 3.55 -8.24
CA GLU A 30 -0.37 2.67 -9.16
C GLU A 30 -0.02 3.42 -10.45
N HIS A 31 1.05 3.00 -11.12
CA HIS A 31 1.51 3.57 -12.40
C HIS A 31 1.67 5.10 -12.39
N LYS A 32 2.15 5.64 -11.26
CA LYS A 32 2.20 7.09 -11.00
C LYS A 32 2.86 7.87 -12.13
N GLU A 33 4.05 7.47 -12.57
CA GLU A 33 4.81 8.20 -13.59
C GLU A 33 4.05 8.25 -14.93
N GLN A 34 3.49 7.12 -15.36
CA GLN A 34 2.73 7.05 -16.63
C GLN A 34 1.44 7.87 -16.55
N CYS A 35 0.72 7.75 -15.44
CA CYS A 35 -0.51 8.49 -15.20
C CYS A 35 -0.26 10.00 -15.10
N GLU A 36 0.79 10.43 -14.40
CA GLU A 36 1.16 11.85 -14.29
C GLU A 36 1.48 12.46 -15.66
N ILE A 37 2.16 11.72 -16.55
CA ILE A 37 2.40 12.18 -17.92
C ILE A 37 1.09 12.35 -18.67
N VAL A 38 0.25 11.31 -18.72
CA VAL A 38 -1.00 11.33 -19.51
C VAL A 38 -1.98 12.38 -18.97
N PHE A 39 -2.24 12.39 -17.67
CA PHE A 39 -3.14 13.37 -17.06
C PHE A 39 -2.55 14.78 -17.04
N GLY A 40 -1.24 14.92 -16.96
CA GLY A 40 -0.54 16.19 -17.15
C GLY A 40 -0.79 16.77 -18.53
N MET A 41 -0.78 15.94 -19.58
CA MET A 41 -1.11 16.37 -20.95
C MET A 41 -2.60 16.69 -21.13
N LEU A 42 -3.51 15.87 -20.58
CA LEU A 42 -4.96 16.05 -20.72
C LEU A 42 -5.48 17.28 -19.96
N LEU A 43 -5.04 17.47 -18.72
CA LEU A 43 -5.49 18.60 -17.89
C LEU A 43 -4.68 19.87 -18.18
N GLY A 44 -3.44 19.73 -18.65
CA GLY A 44 -2.55 20.84 -18.92
C GLY A 44 -2.42 21.76 -17.70
N GLU A 45 -2.59 23.06 -17.92
CA GLU A 45 -2.52 24.10 -16.89
C GLU A 45 -3.89 24.46 -16.28
N THR A 46 -4.88 23.58 -16.37
CA THR A 46 -6.23 23.85 -15.85
C THR A 46 -6.20 24.14 -14.34
N ILE A 47 -6.89 25.21 -13.92
CA ILE A 47 -6.95 25.67 -12.53
C ILE A 47 -8.36 25.48 -11.99
N ILE A 48 -8.49 25.02 -10.75
CA ILE A 48 -9.76 24.89 -10.02
C ILE A 48 -9.86 26.01 -8.99
N LEU A 49 -11.02 26.67 -8.94
CA LEU A 49 -11.39 27.67 -7.93
C LEU A 49 -12.69 27.28 -7.21
N ASP A 50 -12.99 27.92 -6.08
CA ASP A 50 -14.20 27.63 -5.29
C ASP A 50 -15.49 27.90 -6.06
N ASN A 51 -15.61 29.08 -6.66
CA ASN A 51 -16.85 29.56 -7.26
C ASN A 51 -16.60 30.40 -8.52
N LEU A 52 -17.70 30.75 -9.21
CA LEU A 52 -17.66 31.45 -10.49
C LEU A 52 -17.19 32.90 -10.35
N ASP A 53 -17.54 33.59 -9.27
CA ASP A 53 -17.12 34.97 -9.03
C ASP A 53 -15.60 35.07 -8.84
N ALA A 54 -15.03 34.16 -8.05
CA ALA A 54 -13.59 34.01 -7.90
C ALA A 54 -12.92 33.70 -9.24
N ALA A 55 -13.45 32.77 -10.05
CA ALA A 55 -12.91 32.43 -11.36
C ALA A 55 -12.95 33.61 -12.35
N ASN A 56 -14.04 34.38 -12.36
CA ASN A 56 -14.19 35.57 -13.18
C ASN A 56 -13.19 36.66 -12.77
N ASN A 57 -13.06 36.91 -11.47
CA ASN A 57 -12.10 37.88 -10.94
C ASN A 57 -10.65 37.45 -11.26
N TYR A 58 -10.33 36.18 -11.00
CA TYR A 58 -9.02 35.59 -11.30
C TYR A 58 -8.64 35.76 -12.77
N ARG A 59 -9.55 35.43 -13.70
CA ARG A 59 -9.32 35.64 -15.13
C ARG A 59 -9.11 37.12 -15.43
N ARG A 60 -9.98 38.01 -14.95
CA ARG A 60 -9.93 39.45 -15.23
C ARG A 60 -8.59 40.06 -14.85
N GLN A 61 -8.03 39.66 -13.72
CA GLN A 61 -6.71 40.13 -13.27
C GLN A 61 -5.58 39.46 -14.06
N LEU A 62 -5.63 38.14 -14.25
CA LEU A 62 -4.54 37.40 -14.88
C LEU A 62 -4.32 37.77 -16.35
N VAL A 63 -5.39 38.01 -17.12
CA VAL A 63 -5.29 38.34 -18.55
C VAL A 63 -4.61 39.69 -18.82
N GLN A 64 -4.45 40.54 -17.81
CA GLN A 64 -3.77 41.83 -17.95
C GLN A 64 -2.26 41.66 -18.15
N PHE A 65 -1.67 40.53 -17.75
CA PHE A 65 -0.22 40.33 -17.79
C PHE A 65 0.23 38.90 -18.19
N SER A 66 -0.71 37.96 -18.36
CA SER A 66 -0.41 36.57 -18.73
C SER A 66 -1.55 35.91 -19.48
N HIS A 67 -1.25 34.86 -20.24
CA HIS A 67 -2.27 33.94 -20.72
C HIS A 67 -3.02 33.29 -19.53
N CYS A 68 -4.34 33.19 -19.64
CA CYS A 68 -5.19 32.52 -18.65
C CYS A 68 -5.60 31.13 -19.17
N PRO A 69 -5.24 30.04 -18.46
CA PRO A 69 -5.66 28.70 -18.83
C PRO A 69 -7.17 28.50 -18.60
N THR A 70 -7.66 27.29 -18.89
CA THR A 70 -9.02 26.88 -18.52
C THR A 70 -9.21 26.95 -17.00
N LEU A 71 -10.32 27.54 -16.56
CA LEU A 71 -10.71 27.60 -15.17
C LEU A 71 -11.93 26.70 -14.94
N LEU A 72 -11.90 25.91 -13.88
CA LEU A 72 -13.01 25.11 -13.39
C LEU A 72 -13.40 25.61 -12.00
N THR A 73 -14.67 25.50 -11.65
CA THR A 73 -15.13 25.81 -10.29
C THR A 73 -15.57 24.55 -9.58
N ARG A 74 -15.43 24.47 -8.25
CA ARG A 74 -15.98 23.37 -7.43
C ARG A 74 -17.49 23.19 -7.60
N ASN A 75 -18.20 24.27 -7.95
CA ASN A 75 -19.63 24.25 -8.31
C ASN A 75 -19.93 23.77 -9.75
N GLY A 76 -18.95 23.19 -10.44
CA GLY A 76 -19.11 22.57 -11.76
C GLY A 76 -19.19 23.52 -12.95
N ASN A 77 -18.76 24.79 -12.85
CA ASN A 77 -18.70 25.71 -13.99
C ASN A 77 -17.33 25.66 -14.66
N ARG A 78 -17.29 25.91 -15.98
CA ARG A 78 -16.08 26.00 -16.78
C ARG A 78 -15.97 27.35 -17.49
N ILE A 79 -14.81 27.99 -17.37
CA ILE A 79 -14.37 29.11 -18.21
C ILE A 79 -13.26 28.57 -19.10
N ARG A 80 -13.49 28.53 -20.41
CA ARG A 80 -12.47 28.05 -21.37
C ARG A 80 -11.27 29.00 -21.42
N SER A 81 -10.12 28.53 -21.87
CA SER A 81 -8.90 29.36 -22.03
C SER A 81 -9.14 30.60 -22.92
N ASN A 82 -9.96 30.46 -23.97
CA ASN A 82 -10.40 31.58 -24.83
C ASN A 82 -11.40 32.55 -24.17
N GLY A 83 -11.80 32.31 -22.92
CA GLY A 83 -12.68 33.17 -22.15
C GLY A 83 -14.16 32.93 -22.35
N LYS A 84 -14.57 31.97 -23.19
CA LYS A 84 -15.99 31.60 -23.32
C LYS A 84 -16.45 30.82 -22.08
N PHE A 85 -17.55 31.25 -21.47
CA PHE A 85 -18.22 30.61 -20.34
C PHE A 85 -19.75 30.71 -20.48
N GLY A 86 -20.49 29.98 -19.64
CA GLY A 86 -21.95 29.89 -19.72
C GLY A 86 -22.45 28.83 -20.72
N GLY A 87 -23.73 28.51 -20.64
CA GLY A 87 -24.36 27.41 -21.38
C GLY A 87 -24.11 26.03 -20.78
N LEU A 88 -24.98 25.07 -21.12
CA LEU A 88 -24.93 23.69 -20.61
C LEU A 88 -23.60 23.00 -20.93
N GLN A 89 -22.99 23.32 -22.07
CA GLN A 89 -21.68 22.79 -22.48
C GLN A 89 -20.51 23.22 -21.58
N ASN A 90 -20.70 24.19 -20.69
CA ASN A 90 -19.70 24.64 -19.73
C ASN A 90 -20.16 24.43 -18.28
N LYS A 91 -21.18 23.59 -18.08
CA LYS A 91 -21.65 23.16 -16.77
C LYS A 91 -21.44 21.65 -16.65
N ALA A 92 -20.93 21.21 -15.51
CA ALA A 92 -20.82 19.80 -15.19
C ALA A 92 -22.23 19.19 -15.07
N PRO A 93 -22.47 17.98 -15.64
CA PRO A 93 -23.68 17.22 -15.38
C PRO A 93 -23.85 16.92 -13.88
N THR A 94 -25.06 16.57 -13.46
CA THR A 94 -25.29 16.16 -12.07
C THR A 94 -24.56 14.86 -11.76
N ILE A 95 -24.24 14.62 -10.49
CA ILE A 95 -23.52 13.40 -10.08
C ILE A 95 -24.27 12.12 -10.50
N SER A 96 -25.59 12.14 -10.49
CA SER A 96 -26.46 11.04 -10.95
C SER A 96 -26.28 10.70 -12.43
N GLN A 97 -25.97 11.70 -13.27
CA GLN A 97 -25.71 11.53 -14.70
C GLN A 97 -24.28 11.05 -14.98
N LEU A 98 -23.37 11.17 -14.02
CA LEU A 98 -21.97 10.79 -14.13
C LEU A 98 -21.69 9.38 -13.57
N LYS A 99 -22.72 8.56 -13.33
CA LYS A 99 -22.56 7.21 -12.76
C LYS A 99 -21.63 6.38 -13.64
N GLY A 100 -20.52 5.90 -13.05
CA GLY A 100 -19.48 5.13 -13.74
C GLY A 100 -18.45 5.97 -14.51
N MET A 101 -18.55 7.31 -14.49
CA MET A 101 -17.62 8.23 -15.16
C MET A 101 -16.96 9.22 -14.18
N VAL A 102 -16.97 8.91 -12.89
CA VAL A 102 -16.32 9.72 -11.84
C VAL A 102 -15.04 9.05 -11.38
N PHE A 103 -14.06 9.86 -10.97
CA PHE A 103 -12.88 9.32 -10.29
C PHE A 103 -13.28 8.65 -8.97
N GLY A 104 -12.57 7.57 -8.63
CA GLY A 104 -12.68 6.96 -7.31
C GLY A 104 -12.22 7.94 -6.24
N ALA A 105 -12.86 7.88 -5.08
CA ALA A 105 -12.36 8.58 -3.90
C ALA A 105 -11.00 7.98 -3.51
N PRO A 106 -10.03 8.80 -3.03
CA PRO A 106 -8.78 8.27 -2.51
C PRO A 106 -9.06 7.35 -1.32
N LEU A 107 -8.17 6.38 -1.11
CA LEU A 107 -8.23 5.54 0.08
C LEU A 107 -8.08 6.42 1.34
N PRO A 108 -8.81 6.13 2.43
CA PRO A 108 -8.64 6.83 3.70
C PRO A 108 -7.19 6.75 4.19
N SER A 109 -6.72 7.77 4.92
CA SER A 109 -5.36 7.81 5.48
C SER A 109 -5.04 6.58 6.35
N GLU A 110 -6.06 6.07 7.02
CA GLU A 110 -5.98 4.97 7.99
C GLU A 110 -5.88 3.61 7.30
N PHE A 111 -6.17 3.52 6.00
CA PHE A 111 -6.22 2.24 5.27
C PHE A 111 -4.91 1.44 5.41
N SER A 112 -3.77 2.12 5.25
CA SER A 112 -2.45 1.48 5.35
C SER A 112 -2.15 0.94 6.75
N THR A 113 -2.57 1.69 7.79
CA THR A 113 -2.38 1.30 9.19
C THR A 113 -3.21 0.07 9.52
N VAL A 114 -4.51 0.12 9.21
CA VAL A 114 -5.43 -0.98 9.46
C VAL A 114 -5.03 -2.23 8.67
N SER A 115 -4.60 -2.09 7.41
CA SER A 115 -4.12 -3.22 6.61
C SER A 115 -2.90 -3.89 7.26
N GLY A 116 -1.94 -3.11 7.76
CA GLY A 116 -0.76 -3.66 8.43
C GLY A 116 -1.10 -4.35 9.76
N GLU A 117 -2.04 -3.80 10.52
CA GLU A 117 -2.55 -4.44 11.75
C GLU A 117 -3.24 -5.77 11.45
N ILE A 118 -4.03 -5.84 10.38
CA ILE A 118 -4.68 -7.07 9.92
C ILE A 118 -3.61 -8.12 9.57
N ASP A 119 -2.58 -7.75 8.80
CA ASP A 119 -1.51 -8.66 8.40
C ASP A 119 -0.74 -9.20 9.62
N LEU A 120 -0.45 -8.34 10.60
CA LEU A 120 0.22 -8.73 11.83
C LEU A 120 -0.64 -9.71 12.65
N LEU A 121 -1.95 -9.45 12.77
CA LEU A 121 -2.87 -10.34 13.46
C LEU A 121 -2.97 -11.72 12.79
N GLN A 122 -2.94 -11.76 11.46
CA GLN A 122 -2.90 -13.02 10.72
C GLN A 122 -1.61 -13.79 10.99
N GLN A 123 -0.46 -13.12 10.95
CA GLN A 123 0.83 -13.74 11.27
C GLN A 123 0.88 -14.27 12.70
N TYR A 124 0.35 -13.50 13.67
CA TYR A 124 0.26 -13.91 15.06
C TYR A 124 -0.62 -15.15 15.22
N ARG A 125 -1.81 -15.15 14.62
CA ARG A 125 -2.72 -16.31 14.62
C ARG A 125 -2.02 -17.56 14.08
N ASP A 126 -1.31 -17.42 12.96
CA ASP A 126 -0.62 -18.54 12.32
C ASP A 126 0.58 -19.03 13.15
N ALA A 127 1.25 -18.15 13.90
CA ALA A 127 2.29 -18.53 14.84
C ALA A 127 1.72 -19.28 16.06
N VAL A 128 0.60 -18.81 16.61
CA VAL A 128 -0.10 -19.48 17.73
C VAL A 128 -0.55 -20.87 17.33
N ASN A 129 -1.19 -21.02 16.16
CA ASN A 129 -1.62 -22.32 15.66
C ASN A 129 -0.45 -23.29 15.50
N ARG A 130 0.66 -22.83 14.90
CA ARG A 130 1.89 -23.64 14.78
C ARG A 130 2.46 -24.05 16.13
N SER A 131 2.53 -23.12 17.07
CA SER A 131 2.99 -23.40 18.43
C SER A 131 2.14 -24.45 19.12
N GLN A 132 0.81 -24.39 18.96
CA GLN A 132 -0.11 -25.36 19.51
C GLN A 132 0.10 -26.75 18.88
N THR A 133 0.20 -26.83 17.56
CA THR A 133 0.49 -28.10 16.86
C THR A 133 1.81 -28.73 17.32
N VAL A 134 2.89 -27.94 17.45
CA VAL A 134 4.20 -28.43 17.92
C VAL A 134 4.11 -28.92 19.36
N SER A 135 3.38 -28.21 20.23
CA SER A 135 3.16 -28.61 21.62
C SER A 135 2.41 -29.94 21.74
N GLU A 136 1.35 -30.12 20.94
CA GLU A 136 0.58 -31.37 20.88
C GLU A 136 1.44 -32.54 20.36
N GLN A 137 2.23 -32.31 19.31
CA GLN A 137 3.17 -33.31 18.78
C GLN A 137 4.22 -33.70 19.82
N LEU A 138 4.78 -32.74 20.55
CA LEU A 138 5.75 -32.99 21.61
C LEU A 138 5.14 -33.82 22.74
N MET A 139 3.93 -33.47 23.20
CA MET A 139 3.22 -34.24 24.23
C MET A 139 2.96 -35.68 23.77
N GLN A 140 2.57 -35.89 22.51
CA GLN A 140 2.41 -37.23 21.95
C GLN A 140 3.74 -37.99 21.91
N GLN A 141 4.85 -37.35 21.52
CA GLN A 141 6.16 -37.98 21.52
C GLN A 141 6.60 -38.40 22.92
N ILE A 142 6.45 -37.53 23.93
CA ILE A 142 6.76 -37.87 25.33
C ILE A 142 5.95 -39.08 25.76
N LYS A 143 4.63 -39.07 25.54
CA LYS A 143 3.74 -40.19 25.90
C LYS A 143 4.14 -41.50 25.20
N ASN A 144 4.54 -41.43 23.94
CA ASN A 144 5.00 -42.59 23.17
C ASN A 144 6.33 -43.13 23.69
N THR A 145 7.31 -42.26 23.98
CA THR A 145 8.61 -42.64 24.55
C THR A 145 8.46 -43.23 25.95
N GLU A 146 7.53 -42.72 26.75
CA GLU A 146 7.26 -43.21 28.10
C GLU A 146 6.43 -44.50 28.13
N SER A 147 5.90 -44.93 26.98
CA SER A 147 5.07 -46.13 26.89
C SER A 147 5.83 -47.38 27.35
N PRO A 148 5.12 -48.37 27.95
CA PRO A 148 5.75 -49.60 28.42
C PRO A 148 6.51 -50.34 27.31
N ASN A 149 5.94 -50.36 26.10
CA ASN A 149 6.52 -51.00 24.92
C ASN A 149 7.85 -50.34 24.51
N MET A 150 7.91 -49.00 24.45
CA MET A 150 9.17 -48.29 24.13
C MET A 150 10.22 -48.42 25.24
N LYS A 151 9.80 -48.38 26.51
CA LYS A 151 10.71 -48.63 27.64
C LYS A 151 11.28 -50.05 27.61
N GLN A 152 10.49 -51.03 27.22
CA GLN A 152 10.92 -52.41 27.09
C GLN A 152 11.86 -52.60 25.90
N LYS A 153 11.53 -52.06 24.72
CA LYS A 153 12.43 -52.03 23.56
C LYS A 153 13.78 -51.38 23.89
N LYS A 154 13.78 -50.31 24.69
CA LYS A 154 15.03 -49.68 25.13
C LYS A 154 15.87 -50.62 26.00
N LYS A 155 15.26 -51.30 26.97
CA LYS A 155 15.98 -52.30 27.79
C LYS A 155 16.53 -53.46 26.96
N GLU A 156 15.75 -53.95 26.00
CA GLU A 156 16.18 -55.03 25.09
C GLU A 156 17.37 -54.56 24.23
N PHE A 157 17.31 -53.34 23.71
CA PHE A 157 18.40 -52.74 22.95
C PHE A 157 19.68 -52.59 23.80
N ASP A 158 19.57 -52.05 25.01
CA ASP A 158 20.71 -51.90 25.93
C ASP A 158 21.34 -53.26 26.29
N GLN A 159 20.54 -54.33 26.38
CA GLN A 159 21.03 -55.69 26.59
C GLN A 159 21.73 -56.24 25.34
N GLN A 160 21.16 -56.04 24.16
CA GLN A 160 21.77 -56.45 22.90
C GLN A 160 23.10 -55.73 22.66
N GLU A 161 23.19 -54.44 22.97
CA GLU A 161 24.42 -53.65 22.87
C GLU A 161 25.53 -54.21 23.77
N LYS A 162 25.22 -54.50 25.04
CA LYS A 162 26.19 -55.14 25.96
C LYS A 162 26.63 -56.52 25.47
N SER A 163 25.69 -57.32 24.98
CA SER A 163 26.00 -58.65 24.46
C SER A 163 26.90 -58.57 23.22
N LEU A 164 26.66 -57.60 22.33
CA LEU A 164 27.50 -57.32 21.17
C LEU A 164 28.91 -56.89 21.61
N GLN A 165 29.03 -55.96 22.57
CA GLN A 165 30.34 -55.54 23.11
C GLN A 165 31.13 -56.72 23.69
N GLU A 166 30.48 -57.63 24.43
CA GLU A 166 31.13 -58.82 24.95
C GLU A 166 31.59 -59.79 23.84
N ILE A 167 30.80 -59.93 22.77
CA ILE A 167 31.15 -60.75 21.60
C ILE A 167 32.35 -60.12 20.87
N GLU A 168 32.34 -58.81 20.64
CA GLU A 168 33.45 -58.07 20.03
C GLU A 168 34.75 -58.20 20.85
N MET A 169 34.64 -58.15 22.19
CA MET A 169 35.78 -58.38 23.08
C MET A 169 36.32 -59.81 22.95
N LYS A 170 35.44 -60.82 22.91
CA LYS A 170 35.82 -62.23 22.76
C LYS A 170 36.39 -62.56 21.39
N LEU A 171 35.95 -61.86 20.34
CA LEU A 171 36.45 -61.99 18.97
C LEU A 171 37.75 -61.19 18.73
N GLY A 172 38.28 -60.50 19.75
CA GLY A 172 39.53 -59.74 19.65
C GLY A 172 39.41 -58.47 18.80
N MET A 173 38.20 -57.95 18.61
CA MET A 173 37.96 -56.76 17.79
C MET A 173 38.30 -55.45 18.53
N TYR A 174 38.34 -55.46 19.87
CA TYR A 174 38.80 -54.32 20.68
C TYR A 174 40.33 -54.21 20.83
N SER A 175 41.11 -55.16 20.30
CA SER A 175 42.58 -55.16 20.33
C SER A 175 43.23 -54.77 18.99
N ALA A 176 42.57 -53.92 18.20
CA ALA A 176 43.14 -53.33 16.98
C ALA A 176 43.14 -51.80 16.98
N ILE A 177 43.32 -51.19 18.16
CA ILE A 177 43.86 -49.83 18.27
C ILE A 177 45.06 -49.92 19.21
N ASP A 178 46.15 -50.48 18.67
CA ASP A 178 47.48 -50.23 19.22
C ASP A 178 47.72 -48.73 19.17
N PHE A 179 47.92 -48.13 20.35
CA PHE A 179 48.57 -46.84 20.48
C PHE A 179 50.04 -47.00 20.03
N VAL A 180 50.35 -46.53 18.83
CA VAL A 180 51.69 -46.08 18.40
C VAL A 180 51.53 -44.75 17.67
#